data_AF-A0A2E2YFC1-F1
#
_entry.id   AF-A0A2E2YFC1-F1
#
_cell.length_a   1.000
_cell.length_b   1.000
_cell.length_c   1.000
_cell.angle_alpha   90.00
_cell.angle_beta   90.00
_cell.angle_gamma   90.00
#
_symmetry.space_group_name_H-M   'P 1'
#
loop_
_entity.id
_entity.type
_entity.pdbx_description
1 polymer ?
#
loop_
_entity_poly.entity_id
_entity_poly.type
_entity_poly.pdbx_seq_one_letter_code
_entity_poly.pdbx_strand_id
1 'polypeptide(L)'
;MQSNNRILSDLTRVATGAMSVAAGARDEIEQILQHRFERFLNERGWVSREEFDAVSAMAQKAREGQETMLKSFMKLEERLKKLESPKMSTRLKSGTERP
;
A
#
# COMPACT_ATOMS: atom_id res chain seq x y z
N MET A 1 72.94 5.92 8.02
CA MET A 1 71.86 5.94 6.99
C MET A 1 70.69 5.03 7.42
N GLN A 2 69.88 5.39 8.43
CA GLN A 2 68.83 4.49 8.96
C GLN A 2 67.50 5.19 9.38
N SER A 3 67.37 6.52 9.26
CA SER A 3 66.17 7.25 9.72
C SER A 3 64.99 7.18 8.74
N ASN A 4 65.22 7.17 7.43
CA ASN A 4 64.14 7.13 6.41
C ASN A 4 63.33 5.82 6.39
N ASN A 5 63.84 4.73 6.97
CA ASN A 5 63.19 3.42 6.90
C ASN A 5 62.09 3.24 7.94
N ARG A 6 62.07 4.03 9.04
CA ARG A 6 61.10 3.88 10.13
C ARG A 6 59.72 4.43 9.78
N ILE A 7 59.65 5.65 9.21
CA ILE A 7 58.36 6.28 8.84
C ILE A 7 57.66 5.49 7.72
N LEU A 8 58.44 5.00 6.74
CA LEU A 8 57.92 4.14 5.68
C LEU A 8 57.46 2.78 6.22
N SER A 9 58.16 2.21 7.21
CA SER A 9 57.78 0.96 7.89
C SER A 9 56.50 1.11 8.71
N ASP A 10 56.32 2.23 9.40
CA ASP A 10 55.10 2.47 10.17
C ASP A 10 53.91 2.73 9.25
N LEU A 11 54.12 3.44 8.13
CA LEU A 11 53.09 3.63 7.11
C LEU A 11 52.70 2.30 6.45
N THR A 12 53.65 1.42 6.15
CA THR A 12 53.33 0.09 5.62
C THR A 12 52.60 -0.76 6.65
N ARG A 13 53.01 -0.71 7.93
CA ARG A 13 52.32 -1.45 9.00
C ARG A 13 50.87 -0.96 9.20
N VAL A 14 50.66 0.35 9.16
CA VAL A 14 49.32 0.97 9.21
C VAL A 14 48.53 0.65 7.94
N ALA A 15 49.14 0.68 6.76
CA ALA A 15 48.48 0.34 5.51
C ALA A 15 48.04 -1.14 5.48
N THR A 16 48.89 -2.06 5.91
CA THR A 16 48.54 -3.48 6.05
C THR A 16 47.45 -3.70 7.09
N GLY A 17 47.51 -3.00 8.23
CA GLY A 17 46.45 -3.01 9.25
C GLY A 17 45.13 -2.47 8.72
N ALA A 18 45.16 -1.33 8.02
CA ALA A 18 43.98 -0.69 7.43
C ALA A 18 43.36 -1.55 6.31
N MET A 19 44.16 -2.20 5.48
CA MET A 19 43.67 -3.16 4.48
C MET A 19 42.99 -4.37 5.11
N SER A 20 43.52 -4.89 6.23
CA SER A 20 42.91 -6.02 6.94
C SER A 20 41.55 -5.66 7.57
N VAL A 21 41.44 -4.46 8.14
CA VAL A 21 40.18 -3.93 8.68
C VAL A 21 39.20 -3.61 7.55
N ALA A 22 39.67 -3.05 6.43
CA ALA A 22 38.84 -2.78 5.27
C ALA A 22 38.28 -4.06 4.62
N ALA A 23 39.05 -5.15 4.63
CA ALA A 23 38.59 -6.45 4.13
C ALA A 23 37.48 -7.06 5.01
N GLY A 24 37.59 -6.94 6.33
CA GLY A 24 36.54 -7.42 7.26
C GLY A 24 35.32 -6.50 7.34
N ALA A 25 35.52 -5.18 7.28
CA ALA A 25 34.45 -4.20 7.35
C ALA A 25 33.64 -4.09 6.04
N ARG A 26 34.15 -4.60 4.91
CA ARG A 26 33.46 -4.53 3.62
C ARG A 26 32.10 -5.23 3.67
N ASP A 27 32.07 -6.48 4.13
CA ASP A 27 30.84 -7.27 4.18
C ASP A 27 29.84 -6.69 5.20
N GLU A 28 30.35 -6.15 6.32
CA GLU A 28 29.52 -5.48 7.32
C GLU A 28 28.91 -4.17 6.78
N ILE A 29 29.70 -3.37 6.06
CA ILE A 29 29.22 -2.14 5.42
C ILE A 29 28.19 -2.48 4.33
N GLU A 30 28.42 -3.52 3.54
CA GLU A 30 27.50 -3.97 2.50
C GLU A 30 26.16 -4.38 3.09
N GLN A 31 26.15 -5.17 4.17
CA GLN A 31 24.92 -5.54 4.87
C GLN A 31 24.20 -4.33 5.49
N ILE A 32 24.94 -3.38 6.08
CA ILE A 32 24.36 -2.15 6.62
C ILE A 32 23.72 -1.32 5.50
N LEU A 33 24.38 -1.20 4.35
CA LEU A 33 23.86 -0.47 3.19
C LEU A 33 22.61 -1.15 2.63
N GLN A 34 22.62 -2.48 2.47
CA GLN A 34 21.47 -3.27 2.03
C GLN A 34 20.27 -3.03 2.94
N HIS A 35 20.47 -3.12 4.26
CA HIS A 35 19.41 -2.93 5.24
C HIS A 35 18.87 -1.49 5.25
N ARG A 36 19.75 -0.49 5.09
CA ARG A 36 19.34 0.92 4.95
C ARG A 36 18.55 1.14 3.67
N PHE A 37 18.91 0.47 2.58
CA PHE A 37 18.23 0.57 1.30
C PHE A 37 16.84 -0.08 1.33
N GLU A 38 16.72 -1.30 1.87
CA GLU A 38 15.42 -1.95 2.10
C GLU A 38 14.51 -1.09 2.98
N ARG A 39 15.05 -0.58 4.09
CA ARG A 39 14.31 0.30 4.99
C ARG A 39 13.87 1.58 4.28
N PHE A 40 14.73 2.18 3.45
CA PHE A 40 14.40 3.38 2.68
C PHE A 40 13.28 3.15 1.66
N LEU A 41 13.33 2.02 0.93
CA LEU A 41 12.29 1.65 -0.02
C LEU A 41 10.95 1.42 0.69
N ASN A 42 10.98 0.71 1.83
CA ASN A 42 9.78 0.44 2.62
C ASN A 42 9.21 1.70 3.29
N GLU A 43 10.07 2.58 3.84
CA GLU A 43 9.64 3.79 4.56
C GLU A 43 9.09 4.88 3.62
N ARG A 44 9.54 4.93 2.36
CA ARG A 44 9.05 5.95 1.42
C ARG A 44 7.78 5.57 0.66
N GLY A 45 7.15 4.45 1.00
CA GLY A 45 5.88 4.04 0.39
C GLY A 45 6.04 3.73 -1.11
N TRP A 46 7.09 2.99 -1.48
CA TRP A 46 7.20 2.45 -2.82
C TRP A 46 6.04 1.48 -3.09
N VAL A 47 5.12 1.90 -3.94
CA VAL A 47 4.07 1.03 -4.47
C VAL A 47 4.63 0.35 -5.70
N SER A 48 4.68 -0.98 -5.69
CA SER A 48 5.10 -1.72 -6.88
C SER A 48 4.09 -1.51 -8.00
N ARG A 49 4.54 -1.64 -9.25
CA ARG A 49 3.67 -1.50 -10.42
C ARG A 49 2.49 -2.48 -10.36
N GLU A 50 2.74 -3.69 -9.87
CA GLU A 50 1.73 -4.75 -9.73
C GLU A 50 0.65 -4.38 -8.70
N GLU A 51 1.03 -3.87 -7.53
CA GLU A 51 0.06 -3.39 -6.53
C GLU A 51 -0.78 -2.23 -7.05
N PHE A 52 -0.15 -1.31 -7.79
CA PHE A 52 -0.86 -0.19 -8.42
C PHE A 52 -1.88 -0.68 -9.46
N ASP A 53 -1.48 -1.62 -10.31
CA ASP A 53 -2.35 -2.18 -11.35
C ASP A 53 -3.51 -2.97 -10.72
N ALA A 54 -3.25 -3.72 -9.63
CA ALA A 54 -4.26 -4.45 -8.87
C ALA A 54 -5.31 -3.50 -8.23
N VAL A 55 -4.87 -2.42 -7.59
CA VAL A 55 -5.77 -1.42 -7.00
C VAL A 55 -6.53 -0.66 -8.07
N SER A 56 -5.89 -0.33 -9.20
CA SER A 56 -6.53 0.34 -10.33
C SER A 56 -7.65 -0.50 -10.92
N ALA A 57 -7.40 -1.80 -11.16
CA ALA A 57 -8.42 -2.73 -11.63
C ALA A 57 -9.58 -2.89 -10.62
N MET A 58 -9.26 -2.93 -9.32
CA MET A 58 -10.27 -2.97 -8.25
C MET A 58 -11.13 -1.70 -8.23
N ALA A 59 -10.51 -0.53 -8.37
CA ALA A 59 -11.20 0.75 -8.41
C ALA A 59 -12.13 0.86 -9.63
N GLN A 60 -11.67 0.42 -10.81
CA GLN A 60 -12.49 0.39 -12.01
C GLN A 60 -13.71 -0.53 -11.82
N LYS A 61 -13.48 -1.77 -11.36
CA LYS A 61 -14.56 -2.74 -11.09
C LYS A 61 -15.57 -2.22 -10.06
N ALA A 62 -15.10 -1.50 -9.04
CA ALA A 62 -15.97 -0.89 -8.04
C ALA A 62 -16.88 0.19 -8.64
N ARG A 63 -16.37 1.02 -9.56
CA ARG A 63 -17.17 2.04 -10.27
C ARG A 63 -18.23 1.40 -11.16
N GLU A 64 -17.87 0.39 -11.93
CA GLU A 64 -18.81 -0.35 -12.78
C GLU A 64 -19.90 -1.05 -11.94
N GLY A 65 -19.51 -1.62 -10.79
CA GLY A 65 -20.43 -2.22 -9.84
C GLY A 65 -21.42 -1.22 -9.24
N GLN A 66 -20.98 0.00 -8.92
CA GLN A 66 -21.84 1.06 -8.35
C GLN A 66 -23.01 1.41 -9.27
N GLU A 67 -22.77 1.56 -10.57
CA GLU A 67 -23.84 1.89 -11.53
C GLU A 67 -24.90 0.78 -11.62
N THR A 68 -24.45 -0.48 -11.60
CA THR A 68 -25.34 -1.64 -11.66
C THR A 68 -26.18 -1.78 -10.38
N MET A 69 -25.56 -1.52 -9.22
CA MET A 69 -26.26 -1.50 -7.93
C MET A 69 -27.29 -0.38 -7.89
N LEU A 70 -26.96 0.84 -8.35
CA LEU A 70 -27.89 1.97 -8.41
C LEU A 70 -29.11 1.65 -9.29
N LYS A 71 -28.91 1.08 -10.48
CA LYS A 71 -30.02 0.65 -11.36
C LYS A 71 -30.94 -0.35 -10.66
N SER A 72 -30.35 -1.32 -9.96
CA SER A 72 -31.11 -2.33 -9.21
C SER A 72 -31.87 -1.70 -8.04
N PHE A 73 -31.26 -0.74 -7.35
CA PHE A 73 -31.87 0.01 -6.25
C PHE A 73 -33.08 0.81 -6.72
N MET A 74 -32.96 1.59 -7.80
CA MET A 74 -34.08 2.34 -8.38
C MET A 74 -35.25 1.43 -8.77
N LYS A 75 -34.95 0.27 -9.37
CA LYS A 75 -35.99 -0.73 -9.73
C LYS A 75 -36.68 -1.29 -8.49
N LEU A 76 -35.94 -1.52 -7.40
CA LEU A 76 -36.52 -1.98 -6.14
C LEU A 76 -37.38 -0.89 -5.48
N GLU A 77 -36.91 0.36 -5.45
CA GLU A 77 -37.69 1.50 -4.94
C GLU A 77 -39.00 1.68 -5.71
N GLU A 78 -38.99 1.53 -7.03
CA GLU A 78 -40.20 1.62 -7.85
C GLU A 78 -41.19 0.49 -7.53
N ARG A 79 -40.69 -0.74 -7.37
CA ARG A 79 -41.53 -1.87 -6.94
C ARG A 79 -42.10 -1.67 -5.55
N LEU A 80 -41.31 -1.13 -4.62
CA LEU A 80 -41.78 -0.84 -3.26
C LEU A 80 -42.90 0.20 -3.29
N LYS A 81 -42.72 1.33 -4.01
CA LYS A 81 -43.78 2.34 -4.19
C LYS A 81 -45.07 1.75 -4.75
N LYS A 82 -44.97 0.88 -5.77
CA LYS A 82 -46.14 0.19 -6.36
C LYS A 82 -46.83 -0.77 -5.40
N LEU A 83 -46.13 -1.35 -4.43
CA LEU A 83 -46.69 -2.24 -3.42
C LEU A 83 -47.26 -1.48 -2.21
N GLU A 84 -46.72 -0.31 -1.91
CA GLU A 84 -47.21 0.59 -0.85
C GLU A 84 -48.48 1.34 -1.27
N SER A 85 -48.59 1.78 -2.53
CA SER A 85 -49.77 2.47 -3.05
C SER A 85 -51.11 1.71 -2.90
N PRO A 86 -51.21 0.39 -3.19
CA PRO A 86 -52.46 -0.35 -2.99
C PRO A 86 -52.80 -0.59 -1.51
N LYS A 87 -51.80 -0.72 -0.62
CA LYS A 87 -52.01 -0.87 0.83
C LYS A 87 -52.54 0.41 1.48
N MET A 88 -52.11 1.58 1.02
CA MET A 88 -52.59 2.86 1.56
C MET A 88 -54.05 3.14 1.17
N SER A 89 -54.46 2.77 -0.05
CA SER A 89 -55.84 2.91 -0.54
C SER A 89 -56.82 1.97 0.19
N THR A 90 -56.41 0.75 0.56
CA THR A 90 -57.26 -0.18 1.33
C THR A 90 -57.40 0.24 2.79
N ARG A 91 -56.34 0.79 3.40
CA ARG A 91 -56.38 1.25 4.80
C ARG A 91 -57.18 2.55 5.01
N LEU A 92 -57.24 3.42 3.99
CA LEU A 92 -58.07 4.63 4.05
C LEU A 92 -59.57 4.30 3.97
N LYS A 93 -59.97 3.29 3.20
CA LYS A 93 -61.38 2.89 3.03
C LYS A 93 -61.96 2.14 4.24
N SER A 94 -61.15 1.36 4.95
CA SER A 94 -61.61 0.64 6.15
C SER A 94 -61.72 1.51 7.41
N GLY A 95 -61.25 2.77 7.37
CA GLY A 95 -61.36 3.72 8.46
C GLY A 95 -62.65 4.57 8.45
N THR A 96 -63.36 4.61 7.32
CA THR A 96 -64.55 5.46 7.11
C THR A 96 -65.88 4.72 7.19
N GLU A 97 -65.88 3.40 7.39
CA GLU A 97 -67.10 2.63 7.64
C GLU A 97 -67.15 2.22 9.12
N ARG A 98 -67.68 3.10 9.97
CA ARG A 98 -68.39 2.69 11.18
C ARG A 98 -69.77 3.32 11.17
N PRO A 99 -70.82 2.56 11.53
CA PRO A 99 -72.23 2.97 11.41
C PRO A 99 -72.59 4.15 12.33
#